data_AF-C1FM82-F1
#
_entry.id   AF-C1FM82-F1
#
_cell.length_a   1.000
_cell.length_b   1.000
_cell.length_c   1.000
_cell.angle_alpha   90.00
_cell.angle_beta   90.00
_cell.angle_gamma   90.00
#
_symmetry.space_group_name_H-M   'P 1'
#
loop_
_entity.id
_entity.type
_entity.pdbx_description
1 polymer ?
#
loop_
_entity_poly.entity_id
_entity_poly.type
_entity_poly.pdbx_seq_one_letter_code
_entity_poly.pdbx_strand_id
1 'polypeptide(L)'
;MDKNWCTLLIAILREKPCTREHAAELYDKGTLFRNKRPKEDIEEMIRLRKQGLKFKEIAEIFCLDPSTVCTLVNKKKASCKKLKI
;
A
#
# COMPACT_ATOMS: atom_id res chain seq x y z
N MET A 1 3.74 27.52 -1.91
CA MET A 1 2.88 26.69 -1.04
C MET A 1 3.74 25.58 -0.48
N ASP A 2 3.80 25.40 0.83
CA ASP A 2 4.71 24.43 1.44
C ASP A 2 4.20 22.99 1.27
N LYS A 3 5.12 22.07 0.94
CA LYS A 3 4.82 20.67 0.58
C LYS A 3 4.08 19.92 1.69
N ASN A 4 4.32 20.28 2.95
CA ASN A 4 3.69 19.64 4.09
C ASN A 4 2.20 20.01 4.17
N TRP A 5 1.84 21.26 3.84
CA TRP A 5 0.44 21.70 3.76
C TRP A 5 -0.31 21.05 2.60
N CYS A 6 0.32 20.94 1.43
CA CYS A 6 -0.27 20.24 0.29
C CYS A 6 -0.50 18.75 0.60
N THR A 7 0.45 18.10 1.27
CA THR A 7 0.34 16.70 1.72
C THR A 7 -0.81 16.51 2.70
N LEU A 8 -0.95 17.44 3.66
CA LEU A 8 -2.06 17.42 4.62
C LEU A 8 -3.42 17.59 3.93
N LEU A 9 -3.51 18.53 2.99
CA LEU A 9 -4.73 18.78 2.23
C LEU A 9 -5.15 17.55 1.41
N ILE A 10 -4.20 16.87 0.76
CA ILE A 10 -4.43 15.62 0.03
C ILE A 10 -4.95 14.51 0.96
N ALA A 11 -4.42 14.42 2.18
CA ALA A 11 -4.84 13.42 3.16
C ALA A 11 -6.27 13.69 3.69
N ILE A 12 -6.65 14.96 3.85
CA ILE A 12 -7.97 15.38 4.35
C ILE A 12 -9.06 15.27 3.27
N LEU A 13 -8.75 15.69 2.04
CA LEU A 13 -9.77 15.84 0.98
C LEU A 13 -10.06 14.54 0.21
N ARG A 14 -9.26 13.47 0.37
CA ARG A 14 -9.51 12.19 -0.31
C ARG A 14 -10.61 11.41 0.37
N GLU A 15 -11.51 10.86 -0.44
CA GLU A 15 -12.60 9.97 0.00
C GLU A 15 -12.12 8.70 0.71
N LYS A 16 -10.89 8.26 0.43
CA LYS A 16 -10.28 7.05 1.03
C LYS A 16 -9.14 7.43 1.97
N PRO A 17 -9.03 6.77 3.15
CA PRO A 17 -7.94 7.02 4.08
C PRO A 17 -6.59 6.79 3.40
N CYS A 18 -5.68 7.73 3.56
CA CYS A 18 -4.35 7.67 2.98
C CYS A 18 -3.31 7.94 4.06
N THR A 19 -2.24 7.15 4.09
CA THR A 19 -1.09 7.44 4.96
C THR A 19 -0.40 8.73 4.50
N ARG A 20 0.29 9.41 5.44
CA ARG A 20 1.06 10.64 5.14
C ARG A 20 2.08 10.42 4.04
N GLU A 21 2.73 9.26 4.03
CA GLU A 21 3.75 8.90 3.04
C GLU A 21 3.15 8.76 1.64
N HIS A 22 1.98 8.11 1.53
CA HIS A 22 1.26 8.01 0.25
C HIS A 22 0.72 9.34 -0.23
N ALA A 23 0.33 10.25 0.68
CA ALA A 23 -0.11 11.59 0.31
C ALA A 23 1.06 12.45 -0.22
N ALA A 24 2.24 12.34 0.42
CA ALA A 24 3.45 13.02 -0.04
C ALA A 24 3.91 12.46 -1.40
N GLU A 25 3.80 11.16 -1.59
CA GLU A 25 4.12 10.49 -2.84
C GLU A 25 3.16 10.87 -3.97
N LEU A 26 1.86 11.01 -3.67
CA LEU A 26 0.87 11.48 -4.62
C LEU A 26 1.15 12.93 -5.06
N TYR A 27 1.56 13.78 -4.12
CA TYR A 27 1.99 15.14 -4.44
C TYR A 27 3.19 15.15 -5.39
N ASP A 28 4.16 14.26 -5.17
CA ASP A 28 5.40 14.21 -5.95
C ASP A 28 5.19 13.60 -7.35
N LYS A 29 4.39 12.54 -7.45
CA LYS A 29 4.25 11.74 -8.68
C LYS A 29 2.97 12.02 -9.49
N GLY A 30 1.99 12.67 -8.88
CA GLY A 30 0.67 12.91 -9.48
C GLY A 30 -0.21 11.65 -9.63
N THR A 31 0.30 10.46 -9.27
CA THR A 31 -0.45 9.19 -9.33
C THR A 31 -0.07 8.23 -8.21
N LEU A 32 -1.06 7.49 -7.72
CA LEU A 32 -0.90 6.38 -6.77
C LEU A 32 -0.66 5.04 -7.46
N PHE A 33 -0.95 4.96 -8.76
CA PHE A 33 -0.83 3.74 -9.51
C PHE A 33 0.64 3.52 -9.88
N ARG A 34 1.28 2.63 -9.12
CA ARG A 34 2.62 2.15 -9.42
C ARG A 34 2.53 0.81 -10.13
N ASN A 35 3.22 0.71 -11.28
CA ASN A 35 3.35 -0.55 -12.01
C ASN A 35 4.11 -1.62 -11.19
N LYS A 36 4.99 -1.18 -10.27
CA LYS A 36 5.72 -2.04 -9.34
C LYS A 36 5.75 -1.41 -7.94
N ARG A 37 5.25 -2.14 -6.94
CA ARG A 37 5.34 -1.74 -5.54
C ARG A 37 6.73 -2.04 -4.98
N PRO A 38 7.28 -1.17 -4.11
CA PRO A 38 8.53 -1.45 -3.43
C PRO A 38 8.37 -2.64 -2.48
N LYS A 39 9.49 -3.26 -2.11
CA LYS A 39 9.48 -4.46 -1.26
C LYS A 39 8.95 -4.16 0.15
N GLU A 40 9.17 -2.94 0.63
CA GLU A 40 8.75 -2.45 1.95
C GLU A 40 7.23 -2.42 2.09
N ASP A 41 6.51 -1.84 1.11
CA ASP A 41 5.03 -1.88 1.04
C ASP A 41 4.51 -3.33 1.17
N ILE A 42 5.12 -4.28 0.44
CA ILE A 42 4.69 -5.67 0.43
C ILE A 42 4.96 -6.35 1.77
N GLU A 43 6.11 -6.06 2.39
CA GLU A 43 6.45 -6.59 3.71
C GLU A 43 5.51 -6.05 4.80
N GLU A 44 5.14 -4.77 4.70
CA GLU A 44 4.16 -4.18 5.60
C GLU A 44 2.77 -4.79 5.43
N MET A 45 2.30 -5.01 4.19
CA MET A 45 1.04 -5.74 3.93
C MET A 45 1.06 -7.14 4.55
N ILE A 46 2.20 -7.84 4.51
CA ILE A 46 2.37 -9.15 5.15
C ILE A 46 2.33 -9.01 6.68
N ARG A 47 2.98 -7.98 7.25
CA ARG A 47 2.98 -7.70 8.69
C ARG A 47 1.58 -7.41 9.21
N LEU A 48 0.82 -6.54 8.54
CA LEU A 48 -0.57 -6.23 8.86
C LEU A 48 -1.45 -7.48 8.75
N ARG A 49 -1.21 -8.33 7.74
CA ARG A 49 -1.92 -9.60 7.62
C ARG A 49 -1.62 -10.56 8.78
N LYS A 50 -0.37 -10.61 9.26
CA LYS A 50 0.02 -11.40 10.44
C LYS A 50 -0.61 -10.85 11.73
N GLN A 51 -0.83 -9.54 11.82
CA GLN A 51 -1.54 -8.90 12.93
C GLN A 51 -3.06 -9.16 12.92
N GLY A 52 -3.58 -9.86 11.90
CA GLY A 52 -4.98 -10.26 11.82
C GLY A 52 -5.86 -9.35 10.97
N LEU A 53 -5.30 -8.30 10.33
CA LEU A 53 -6.10 -7.43 9.46
C LEU A 53 -6.62 -8.20 8.24
N LYS A 54 -7.85 -7.87 7.84
CA LYS A 54 -8.48 -8.40 6.62
C LYS A 54 -7.85 -7.75 5.39
N PHE A 55 -7.87 -8.45 4.26
CA PHE A 55 -7.34 -7.92 2.99
C PHE A 55 -8.04 -6.62 2.56
N LYS A 56 -9.32 -6.44 2.92
CA LYS A 56 -10.07 -5.22 2.67
C LYS A 56 -9.49 -4.01 3.42
N GLU A 57 -9.28 -4.14 4.73
CA GLU A 57 -8.67 -3.09 5.56
C GLU A 57 -7.28 -2.70 5.04
N ILE A 58 -6.47 -3.71 4.68
CA ILE A 58 -5.13 -3.48 4.11
C ILE A 58 -5.25 -2.77 2.75
N ALA A 59 -6.18 -3.18 1.91
CA ALA A 59 -6.46 -2.50 0.64
C ALA A 59 -6.87 -1.04 0.85
N GLU A 60 -7.67 -0.74 1.87
CA GLU A 60 -8.06 0.64 2.19
C GLU A 60 -6.85 1.47 2.63
N ILE A 61 -5.98 0.95 3.49
CA ILE A 61 -4.75 1.62 3.94
C ILE A 61 -3.83 1.96 2.75
N PHE A 62 -3.65 1.02 1.82
CA PHE A 62 -2.74 1.18 0.68
C PHE A 62 -3.43 1.76 -0.57
N CYS A 63 -4.72 2.06 -0.50
CA CYS A 63 -5.57 2.49 -1.61
C CYS A 63 -5.47 1.55 -2.82
N LEU A 64 -5.55 0.24 -2.56
CA LEU A 64 -5.49 -0.84 -3.56
C LEU A 64 -6.80 -1.63 -3.61
N ASP A 65 -6.93 -2.48 -4.61
CA ASP A 65 -8.00 -3.48 -4.62
C ASP A 65 -7.64 -4.66 -3.68
N PRO A 66 -8.59 -5.22 -2.92
CA PRO A 66 -8.35 -6.39 -2.07
C PRO A 66 -7.74 -7.58 -2.83
N SER A 67 -8.09 -7.77 -4.10
CA SER A 67 -7.54 -8.81 -4.97
C SER A 67 -6.06 -8.58 -5.29
N THR A 68 -5.68 -7.32 -5.48
CA THR A 68 -4.27 -6.92 -5.63
C THR A 68 -3.48 -7.23 -4.37
N VAL A 69 -4.00 -6.87 -3.20
CA VAL A 69 -3.36 -7.17 -1.91
C VAL A 69 -3.19 -8.67 -1.71
N CYS A 70 -4.25 -9.45 -1.97
CA CYS A 70 -4.21 -10.91 -1.92
C CYS A 70 -3.09 -11.47 -2.82
N THR A 71 -3.00 -10.98 -4.06
CA THR A 71 -1.97 -11.39 -5.02
C THR A 71 -0.57 -11.04 -4.51
N LEU A 72 -0.35 -9.82 -4.02
CA LEU A 72 0.96 -9.37 -3.52
C LEU A 72 1.44 -10.17 -2.31
N VAL A 73 0.56 -10.39 -1.33
CA VAL A 73 0.85 -11.16 -0.12
C VAL A 73 1.11 -12.64 -0.45
N ASN A 74 0.34 -13.24 -1.36
CA ASN A 74 0.48 -14.65 -1.72
C ASN A 74 1.63 -14.94 -2.71
N LYS A 75 1.98 -14.00 -3.59
CA LYS A 75 3.11 -14.14 -4.53
C LYS A 75 4.42 -14.34 -3.80
N LYS A 76 4.61 -13.69 -2.64
CA LYS A 76 5.75 -13.91 -1.73
C LYS A 76 5.76 -15.31 -1.10
N LYS A 77 4.58 -15.86 -0.75
CA LYS A 77 4.47 -17.25 -0.26
C LYS A 77 4.83 -18.28 -1.35
N ALA A 78 4.45 -18.04 -2.60
CA ALA A 78 4.78 -18.93 -3.72
C ALA A 78 6.30 -18.95 -4.02
N SER A 79 6.99 -17.80 -3.94
CA SER A 79 8.45 -17.76 -4.05
C SER A 79 9.16 -18.45 -2.87
N CYS A 80 8.54 -18.53 -1.69
CA CYS A 80 9.09 -19.25 -0.53
C CYS A 80 8.90 -20.78 -0.65
N LYS A 81 7.84 -21.25 -1.32
CA LYS A 81 7.63 -22.68 -1.60
C LYS A 81 8.51 -23.22 -2.72
N LYS A 82 8.88 -22.40 -3.71
CA LYS A 82 9.75 -22.81 -4.84
C LYS A 82 11.22 -23.04 -4.47
N LEU A 83 11.69 -22.58 -3.30
CA LEU A 83 13.06 -22.80 -2.82
C LEU A 83 13.22 -24.07 -1.95
N LYS A 84 12.20 -24.94 -1.88
CA LYS A 84 12.23 -26.20 -1.12
C LYS A 84 12.13 -27.44 -2.04
N ILE A 85 12.70 -27.37 -3.23
CA ILE A 85 12.86 -28.53 -4.14
C ILE A 85 14.33 -28.63 -4.48
#